data_AF-A0A3P6UC16-F1
#
_entry.id   AF-A0A3P6UC16-F1
#
_cell.length_a   1.000
_cell.length_b   1.000
_cell.length_c   1.000
_cell.angle_alpha   90.00
_cell.angle_beta   90.00
_cell.angle_gamma   90.00
#
_symmetry.space_group_name_H-M   'P 1'
#
loop_
_entity.id
_entity.type
_entity.pdbx_description
1 polymer ?
#
loop_
_entity_poly.entity_id
_entity_poly.type
_entity_poly.pdbx_seq_one_letter_code
_entity_poly.pdbx_strand_id
1 'polypeptide(L)'
;MRVLLLSVLSVLHSLITLGGTQRSVTLSQWLAKGVRKSEYRTIANNVLDGNGNVVQQKFGSMKDANGQTVYYCIDATGQRRSDGEEYGRPNGHFKYRCSNGIETIIG
;
A
#
# COMPACT_ATOMS: atom_id res chain seq x y z
N MET A 1 40.89 20.85 -12.53
CA MET A 1 39.43 20.70 -12.79
C MET A 1 38.90 19.60 -11.89
N ARG A 2 38.19 19.94 -10.80
CA ARG A 2 37.55 18.97 -9.89
C ARG A 2 36.08 18.85 -10.29
N VAL A 3 35.71 17.76 -10.94
CA VAL A 3 34.31 17.42 -11.21
C VAL A 3 33.72 16.91 -9.89
N LEU A 4 32.90 17.74 -9.25
CA LEU A 4 32.16 17.39 -8.04
C LEU A 4 31.07 16.38 -8.40
N LEU A 5 31.14 15.20 -7.79
CA LEU A 5 30.05 14.21 -7.75
C LEU A 5 28.78 14.90 -7.21
N LEU A 6 27.76 15.06 -8.04
CA LEU A 6 26.41 15.42 -7.62
C LEU A 6 25.74 14.17 -7.04
N SER A 7 25.83 14.01 -5.73
CA SER A 7 25.03 13.08 -4.95
C SER A 7 23.56 13.49 -5.00
N VAL A 8 22.71 12.68 -5.66
CA VAL A 8 21.25 12.85 -5.70
C VAL A 8 20.70 12.58 -4.29
N LEU A 9 20.44 13.63 -3.53
CA LEU A 9 19.86 13.53 -2.19
C LEU A 9 18.32 13.44 -2.30
N SER A 10 17.79 12.22 -2.42
CA SER A 10 16.36 11.95 -2.31
C SER A 10 15.98 11.82 -0.83
N VAL A 11 15.33 12.84 -0.25
CA VAL A 11 14.83 12.78 1.13
C VAL A 11 13.37 12.32 1.12
N LEU A 12 13.14 11.06 1.49
CA LEU A 12 11.81 10.46 1.66
C LEU A 12 11.32 10.72 3.10
N HIS A 13 10.29 11.56 3.27
CA HIS A 13 9.66 11.76 4.58
C HIS A 13 8.47 10.82 4.73
N SER A 14 8.66 9.72 5.46
CA SER A 14 7.61 8.73 5.72
C SER A 14 6.91 9.03 7.05
N LEU A 15 5.72 9.64 7.01
CA LEU A 15 4.80 9.59 8.15
C LEU A 15 4.06 8.24 8.10
N ILE A 16 4.50 7.29 8.92
CA ILE A 16 3.86 5.98 9.05
C ILE A 16 2.69 6.13 10.04
N THR A 17 1.50 6.43 9.55
CA THR A 17 0.27 6.14 10.28
C THR A 17 -0.04 4.65 10.14
N LEU A 18 -0.15 3.95 11.28
CA LEU A 18 -0.54 2.54 11.38
C LEU A 18 -1.76 2.28 10.47
N GLY A 19 -1.55 1.52 9.39
CA GLY A 19 -2.57 0.91 8.53
C GLY A 19 -3.78 1.76 8.14
N GLY A 20 -3.58 2.95 7.58
CA GLY A 20 -4.69 3.71 6.99
C GLY A 20 -5.31 2.97 5.79
N THR A 21 -6.64 3.02 5.67
CA THR A 21 -7.37 2.61 4.45
C THR A 21 -6.98 3.45 3.24
N GLN A 22 -6.37 4.62 3.46
CA GLN A 22 -5.89 5.52 2.43
C GLN A 22 -4.47 5.98 2.77
N ARG A 23 -3.63 6.15 1.74
CA ARG A 23 -2.29 6.75 1.86
C ARG A 23 -1.96 7.63 0.66
N SER A 24 -1.01 8.54 0.87
CA SER A 24 -0.44 9.38 -0.19
C SER A 24 1.08 9.53 -0.02
N VAL A 25 1.80 9.65 -1.13
CA VAL A 25 3.25 9.87 -1.20
C VAL A 25 3.52 10.97 -2.21
N THR A 26 4.34 11.96 -1.84
CA THR A 26 4.75 13.05 -2.73
C THR A 26 6.22 12.91 -3.11
N LEU A 27 6.50 12.85 -4.41
CA LEU A 27 7.84 12.85 -4.97
C LEU A 27 8.21 14.26 -5.45
N SER A 28 9.32 14.79 -4.95
CA SER A 28 9.88 16.08 -5.40
C SER A 28 11.19 15.85 -6.14
N GLN A 29 11.27 16.28 -7.40
CA GLN A 29 12.47 16.21 -8.23
C GLN A 29 13.00 17.61 -8.50
N TRP A 30 14.27 17.85 -8.14
CA TRP A 30 14.97 19.10 -8.39
C TRP A 30 15.72 18.99 -9.71
N LEU A 31 15.32 19.79 -10.70
CA LEU A 31 15.97 19.89 -12.00
C LEU A 31 16.51 21.31 -12.17
N ALA A 32 17.51 21.51 -13.03
CA ALA A 32 18.16 22.82 -13.23
C ALA A 32 17.18 23.97 -13.56
N LYS A 33 15.99 23.66 -14.08
CA LYS A 33 14.92 24.62 -14.43
C LYS A 33 13.83 24.78 -13.36
N GLY A 34 13.92 24.09 -12.22
CA GLY A 34 12.94 24.18 -11.12
C GLY A 34 12.61 22.86 -10.45
N VAL A 35 11.56 22.87 -9.61
CA VAL A 35 11.10 21.69 -8.85
C VAL A 35 9.85 21.11 -9.49
N ARG A 36 9.87 19.82 -9.81
CA ARG A 36 8.67 19.06 -10.15
C ARG A 36 8.19 18.31 -8.93
N LYS A 37 6.93 18.52 -8.53
CA LYS A 37 6.27 17.76 -7.46
C LYS A 37 5.19 16.88 -8.06
N SER A 38 5.13 15.62 -7.66
CA SER A 38 4.11 14.66 -8.09
C SER A 38 3.55 13.93 -6.88
N GLU A 39 2.23 13.93 -6.73
CA GLU A 39 1.53 13.27 -5.64
C GLU A 39 0.89 11.97 -6.13
N TYR A 40 1.10 10.89 -5.40
CA TYR A 40 0.49 9.59 -5.62
C TYR A 40 -0.44 9.28 -4.45
N ARG A 41 -1.63 8.74 -4.73
CA ARG A 41 -2.62 8.37 -3.71
C ARG A 41 -3.10 6.94 -3.95
N THR A 42 -3.47 6.26 -2.88
CA THR A 42 -4.11 4.94 -2.96
C THR A 42 -5.09 4.71 -1.83
N ILE A 43 -6.00 3.77 -2.06
CA ILE A 43 -6.99 3.29 -1.11
C ILE A 43 -6.94 1.76 -1.10
N ALA A 44 -7.08 1.18 0.09
CA ALA A 44 -7.21 -0.25 0.29
C ALA A 44 -8.57 -0.74 -0.22
N ASN A 45 -8.59 -1.88 -0.92
CA ASN A 45 -9.80 -2.45 -1.49
C ASN A 45 -10.56 -3.26 -0.45
N ASN A 46 -11.19 -2.57 0.51
CA ASN A 46 -11.96 -3.19 1.60
C ASN A 46 -13.46 -2.99 1.41
N VAL A 47 -14.26 -3.89 2.02
CA VAL A 47 -15.70 -3.67 2.17
C VAL A 47 -15.93 -2.78 3.38
N LEU A 48 -16.86 -1.84 3.28
CA LEU A 48 -17.24 -0.94 4.36
C LEU A 48 -18.65 -1.29 4.86
N ASP A 49 -18.90 -1.16 6.16
CA ASP A 49 -20.25 -1.22 6.72
C ASP A 49 -21.03 0.10 6.45
N GLY A 50 -22.28 0.17 6.92
CA GLY A 50 -23.11 1.37 6.78
C GLY A 50 -22.59 2.61 7.52
N ASN A 51 -21.60 2.45 8.40
CA ASN A 51 -20.95 3.51 9.15
C ASN A 51 -19.58 3.89 8.56
N GLY A 52 -19.16 3.24 7.46
CA GLY A 52 -17.86 3.46 6.83
C GLY A 52 -16.70 2.73 7.49
N ASN A 53 -16.95 1.80 8.42
CA ASN A 53 -15.88 0.99 9.02
C ASN A 53 -15.47 -0.14 8.09
N VAL A 54 -14.17 -0.43 8.05
CA VAL A 54 -13.66 -1.61 7.35
C VAL A 54 -14.20 -2.87 7.99
N VAL A 55 -14.83 -3.70 7.17
CA VAL A 55 -15.27 -5.04 7.55
C VAL A 55 -14.48 -6.10 6.81
N GLN A 56 -14.28 -7.21 7.50
CA GLN A 56 -13.63 -8.38 6.95
C GLN A 56 -14.36 -8.88 5.71
N GLN A 57 -13.62 -9.01 4.61
CA GLN A 57 -14.08 -9.71 3.43
C GLN A 57 -14.14 -11.20 3.70
N LYS A 58 -15.30 -11.81 3.42
CA LYS A 58 -15.50 -13.25 3.58
C LYS A 58 -15.48 -14.00 2.24
N PHE A 59 -14.79 -13.45 1.24
CA PHE A 59 -14.72 -14.02 -0.11
C PHE A 59 -13.76 -15.21 -0.16
N GLY A 60 -14.30 -16.39 0.11
CA GLY A 60 -13.52 -17.62 0.20
C GLY A 60 -12.76 -17.69 1.53
N SER A 61 -12.66 -18.90 2.06
CA SER A 61 -12.00 -19.17 3.32
C SER A 61 -11.12 -20.41 3.22
N MET A 62 -10.04 -20.43 3.97
CA MET A 62 -9.22 -21.62 4.15
C MET A 62 -8.97 -21.87 5.64
N LYS A 63 -8.43 -23.05 5.95
CA LYS A 63 -7.95 -23.37 7.29
C LYS A 63 -6.47 -23.03 7.36
N ASP A 64 -6.07 -22.28 8.38
CA ASP A 64 -4.66 -22.05 8.69
C ASP A 64 -4.03 -23.32 9.30
N ALA A 65 -2.74 -23.24 9.64
CA ALA A 65 -2.00 -24.34 10.27
C ALA A 65 -2.58 -24.77 11.64
N ASN A 66 -3.37 -23.91 12.29
CA ASN A 66 -4.00 -24.16 13.58
C ASN A 66 -5.48 -24.59 13.45
N GLY A 67 -6.00 -24.76 12.23
CA GLY A 67 -7.41 -25.09 11.97
C GLY A 67 -8.38 -23.90 12.12
N GLN A 68 -7.88 -22.68 12.28
CA GLN A 68 -8.67 -21.45 12.28
C GLN A 68 -9.09 -21.10 10.85
N THR A 69 -10.30 -20.56 10.71
CA THR A 69 -10.78 -20.07 9.43
C THR A 69 -10.14 -18.72 9.15
N VAL A 70 -9.39 -18.63 8.06
CA VAL A 70 -8.82 -17.38 7.54
C VAL A 70 -9.40 -17.05 6.17
N TYR A 71 -9.55 -15.76 5.88
CA TYR A 71 -10.16 -15.26 4.65
C TYR A 71 -9.14 -14.61 3.73
N TYR A 72 -9.39 -14.75 2.43
CA TYR A 72 -8.62 -14.08 1.39
C TYR A 72 -9.04 -12.63 1.21
N CYS A 73 -8.13 -11.81 0.71
CA CYS A 73 -8.47 -10.48 0.19
C CYS A 73 -8.60 -10.53 -1.32
N ILE A 74 -9.48 -9.72 -1.90
CA ILE A 74 -9.47 -9.43 -3.34
C ILE A 74 -8.89 -8.03 -3.51
N ASP A 75 -7.74 -7.93 -4.16
CA ASP A 75 -7.10 -6.64 -4.38
C ASP A 75 -7.83 -5.81 -5.46
N ALA A 76 -7.48 -4.53 -5.58
CA ALA A 76 -8.09 -3.64 -6.58
C ALA A 76 -7.85 -4.07 -8.05
N THR A 77 -6.96 -5.02 -8.31
CA THR A 77 -6.74 -5.61 -9.64
C THR A 77 -7.54 -6.90 -9.86
N GLY A 78 -8.34 -7.32 -8.87
CA GLY A 78 -9.13 -8.54 -8.91
C GLY A 78 -8.36 -9.80 -8.55
N GLN A 79 -7.10 -9.70 -8.11
CA GLN A 79 -6.31 -10.86 -7.71
C GLN A 79 -6.64 -11.27 -6.28
N ARG A 80 -6.76 -12.59 -6.05
CA ARG A 80 -6.91 -13.17 -4.72
C ARG A 80 -5.57 -13.18 -4.01
N ARG A 81 -5.56 -12.68 -2.77
CA ARG A 81 -4.37 -12.58 -1.92
C ARG A 81 -4.55 -13.43 -0.67
N SER A 82 -3.55 -14.25 -0.38
CA SER A 82 -3.55 -15.12 0.80
C SER A 82 -3.42 -14.31 2.08
N ASP A 83 -3.95 -14.84 3.18
CA ASP A 83 -3.70 -14.23 4.49
C ASP A 83 -2.19 -14.12 4.75
N GLY A 84 -1.75 -12.95 5.20
CA GLY A 84 -0.35 -12.62 5.41
C GLY A 84 0.44 -12.22 4.15
N GLU A 85 -0.12 -12.33 2.95
CA GLU A 85 0.58 -11.97 1.71
C GLU A 85 0.84 -10.47 1.63
N GLU A 86 2.09 -10.10 1.33
CA GLU A 86 2.51 -8.74 1.00
C GLU A 86 2.74 -8.60 -0.50
N TYR A 87 2.21 -7.53 -1.10
CA TYR A 87 2.27 -7.35 -2.55
C TYR A 87 2.21 -5.88 -2.95
N GLY A 88 2.66 -5.59 -4.17
CA GLY A 88 2.52 -4.30 -4.82
C GLY A 88 1.49 -4.36 -5.95
N ARG A 89 0.93 -3.22 -6.32
CA ARG A 89 0.12 -3.07 -7.53
C ARG A 89 1.00 -2.58 -8.69
N PRO A 90 0.58 -2.69 -9.96
CA PRO A 90 1.40 -2.32 -11.12
C PRO A 90 1.95 -0.88 -11.11
N ASN A 91 1.29 0.05 -10.41
CA ASN A 91 1.77 1.42 -10.25
C ASN A 91 3.00 1.55 -9.33
N GLY A 92 3.35 0.51 -8.56
CA GLY A 92 4.62 0.42 -7.83
C GLY A 92 4.84 1.43 -6.69
N HIS A 93 3.89 2.33 -6.43
CA HIS A 93 4.06 3.40 -5.44
C HIS A 93 3.73 2.97 -4.01
N PHE A 94 3.01 1.85 -3.83
CA PHE A 94 2.54 1.39 -2.53
C PHE A 94 2.62 -0.13 -2.41
N LYS A 95 2.78 -0.60 -1.18
CA LYS A 95 2.69 -2.01 -0.77
C LYS A 95 1.48 -2.24 0.11
N TYR A 96 0.89 -3.41 -0.04
CA TYR A 96 -0.31 -3.85 0.65
C TYR A 96 -0.03 -5.16 1.36
N ARG A 97 -0.77 -5.43 2.42
CA ARG A 97 -0.80 -6.72 3.10
C ARG A 97 -2.24 -7.17 3.26
N CYS A 98 -2.51 -8.44 2.96
CA CYS A 98 -3.77 -9.06 3.34
C CYS A 98 -3.67 -9.58 4.78
N SER A 99 -4.67 -9.29 5.59
CA SER A 99 -4.77 -9.75 6.98
C SER A 99 -6.20 -10.19 7.24
N ASN A 100 -6.42 -11.49 7.07
CA ASN A 100 -7.68 -12.19 7.29
C ASN A 100 -8.87 -11.48 6.62
N GLY A 101 -8.80 -11.28 5.31
CA GLY A 101 -9.85 -10.60 4.54
C GLY A 101 -9.88 -9.07 4.69
N ILE A 102 -8.89 -8.46 5.35
CA ILE A 102 -8.70 -7.01 5.40
C ILE A 102 -7.40 -6.65 4.70
N GLU A 103 -7.48 -5.82 3.67
CA GLU A 103 -6.33 -5.28 2.98
C GLU A 103 -5.84 -4.01 3.71
N THR A 104 -4.54 -3.93 4.00
CA THR A 104 -3.92 -2.76 4.66
C THR A 104 -2.78 -2.24 3.82
N ILE A 105 -2.62 -0.92 3.72
CA ILE A 105 -1.48 -0.29 3.06
C ILE A 105 -0.30 -0.26 4.05
N ILE A 106 0.80 -0.94 3.72
CA ILE A 106 1.95 -1.12 4.63
C ILE A 106 3.14 -0.23 4.27
N GLY A 107 3.28 0.20 3.02
CA GLY A 107 4.39 1.04 2.55
C GLY A 107 3.93 1.96 1.44
#